data_AF-A0A0C3EDQ5-F1
#
_entry.id   AF-A0A0C3EDQ5-F1
#
_cell.length_a   1.000
_cell.length_b   1.000
_cell.length_c   1.000
_cell.angle_alpha   90.00
_cell.angle_beta   90.00
_cell.angle_gamma   90.00
#
_symmetry.space_group_name_H-M   'P 1'
#
loop_
_entity.id
_entity.type
_entity.pdbx_description
1 polymer ?
#
loop_
_entity_poly.entity_id
_entity_poly.type
_entity_poly.pdbx_seq_one_letter_code
_entity_poly.pdbx_strand_id
1 'polypeptide(L)'
;MKSLVEWVPRRFLPGQLHSKAHYAVLSTVDPRLPFSSSRPEQPPRNRRPLRHAWFWRPFTVRNILCSLAFAPICILGAILLQGIPPTYQDIRTFEQRLPQHSISAWSSVDGVHYHHPRYLRFPGHLWGHGLNNVLQEALLMSYLAYVSNMSFVFEDYTWSRTFLPWAVQDLALRPARIPLNAIISGPTAGGPMPKGSQSPMAVSAEFYQSICSGPDVQPYVLSSANAPNDANGDVIIDWWSQQLGSVQERCIEVDSTAHALFDRFLFGGPRILSLWESLTSSPILTEFAWSPLVQSAVARNFALLQPDTAKDIYTTPAPHLTLRGLAAVHLRRGDYKRHCPNLAKWGAEFMGFNQHPSLPDRFDPSPYADDFAIKEEYYLAHCLPTTEQVVARLRTVRREHHTQCGEMLRRVYVLSNEWAWSLEELKSALEEDGWEDVVTSTDLQMDAAQYYVGMAVDMAIAEKAEVFVGNGFSSLSSNVVMLRMAKGMDVRSNRFL
;
A
#
# COMPACT_ATOMS: atom_id res chain seq x y z
N MET A 1 6.50 -27.10 -11.96
CA MET A 1 6.07 -27.91 -10.80
C MET A 1 6.94 -27.55 -9.61
N LYS A 2 6.46 -26.65 -8.75
CA LYS A 2 7.22 -26.08 -7.63
C LYS A 2 6.55 -26.48 -6.32
N SER A 3 7.39 -27.04 -5.43
CA SER A 3 7.34 -27.07 -3.97
C SER A 3 6.04 -26.56 -3.31
N LEU A 4 5.28 -27.53 -2.78
CA LEU A 4 4.27 -27.39 -1.73
C LEU A 4 4.98 -27.63 -0.39
N VAL A 5 5.07 -26.62 0.50
CA VAL A 5 5.24 -26.84 1.95
C VAL A 5 4.48 -25.73 2.70
N GLU A 6 3.41 -26.20 3.35
CA GLU A 6 2.76 -25.77 4.60
C GLU A 6 2.60 -24.28 4.93
N TRP A 7 1.35 -23.84 4.87
CA TRP A 7 0.85 -22.54 5.31
C TRP A 7 -0.19 -22.76 6.41
N VAL A 8 0.06 -22.23 7.60
CA VAL A 8 -0.94 -22.06 8.67
C VAL A 8 -0.91 -20.59 9.10
N PRO A 9 -1.92 -19.78 8.77
CA PRO A 9 -2.06 -18.44 9.32
C PRO A 9 -2.56 -18.57 10.75
N ARG A 10 -2.01 -17.76 11.66
CA ARG A 10 -2.56 -17.66 13.02
C ARG A 10 -3.98 -17.12 12.96
N ARG A 11 -4.84 -17.77 13.74
CA ARG A 11 -6.27 -17.51 13.90
C ARG A 11 -6.53 -16.04 14.24
N PHE A 12 -7.39 -15.39 13.46
CA PHE A 12 -8.26 -14.34 14.00
C PHE A 12 -9.12 -14.99 15.09
N LEU A 13 -8.93 -14.61 16.35
CA LEU A 13 -9.88 -14.91 17.42
C LEU A 13 -10.93 -13.79 17.44
N PRO A 14 -12.20 -14.04 17.11
CA PRO A 14 -13.25 -13.06 17.28
C PRO A 14 -13.75 -13.12 18.73
N GLY A 15 -13.67 -11.97 19.42
CA GLY A 15 -14.46 -11.69 20.62
C GLY A 15 -13.73 -11.87 21.95
N GLN A 16 -13.26 -10.77 22.52
CA GLN A 16 -13.34 -10.60 23.97
C GLN A 16 -14.47 -9.61 24.28
N LEU A 17 -15.60 -10.21 24.65
CA LEU A 17 -16.67 -9.56 25.40
C LEU A 17 -16.08 -8.97 26.69
N HIS A 18 -16.49 -7.73 26.99
CA HIS A 18 -16.22 -7.04 28.24
C HIS A 18 -16.42 -7.92 29.47
N SER A 19 -15.42 -7.93 30.35
CA SER A 19 -15.62 -8.18 31.78
C SER A 19 -15.20 -6.95 32.57
N LYS A 20 -16.12 -6.45 33.37
CA LYS A 20 -15.94 -5.31 34.28
C LYS A 20 -15.12 -5.74 35.51
N ALA A 21 -14.20 -4.86 35.89
CA ALA A 21 -13.70 -4.56 37.25
C ALA A 21 -12.98 -5.68 38.04
N HIS A 22 -11.74 -5.41 38.47
CA HIS A 22 -11.43 -4.98 39.85
C HIS A 22 -9.90 -4.77 40.05
N TYR A 23 -9.56 -3.73 40.81
CA TYR A 23 -8.21 -3.38 41.33
C TYR A 23 -7.86 -4.18 42.61
N ALA A 24 -6.57 -4.53 42.80
CA ALA A 24 -5.79 -4.61 44.07
C ALA A 24 -4.46 -5.37 43.79
N VAL A 25 -3.27 -4.73 43.73
CA VAL A 25 -2.31 -4.39 44.81
C VAL A 25 -1.70 -5.59 45.59
N LEU A 26 -0.38 -5.77 45.37
CA LEU A 26 0.73 -6.37 46.15
C LEU A 26 0.48 -7.04 47.51
N SER A 27 1.10 -8.22 47.76
CA SER A 27 2.13 -8.44 48.81
C SER A 27 2.57 -9.93 49.01
N THR A 28 3.88 -10.19 48.84
CA THR A 28 4.87 -10.93 49.69
C THR A 28 4.65 -12.34 50.31
N VAL A 29 5.62 -13.23 49.99
CA VAL A 29 6.53 -14.06 50.86
C VAL A 29 6.02 -15.31 51.64
N ASP A 30 6.34 -16.50 51.09
CA ASP A 30 7.17 -17.63 51.61
C ASP A 30 6.74 -18.49 52.86
N PRO A 31 7.43 -19.60 53.25
CA PRO A 31 7.04 -21.00 53.02
C PRO A 31 6.95 -21.86 54.32
N ARG A 32 6.57 -23.16 54.24
CA ARG A 32 7.14 -24.32 54.98
C ARG A 32 6.32 -25.65 54.84
N LEU A 33 7.09 -26.73 54.72
CA LEU A 33 6.82 -28.20 54.72
C LEU A 33 6.36 -28.75 56.13
N PRO A 34 6.35 -30.08 56.44
CA PRO A 34 5.92 -31.34 55.76
C PRO A 34 5.06 -32.28 56.69
N PHE A 35 4.69 -33.48 56.22
CA PHE A 35 4.67 -34.83 56.88
C PHE A 35 3.59 -35.76 56.25
N SER A 36 3.96 -36.96 55.72
CA SER A 36 3.72 -38.31 56.30
C SER A 36 2.26 -38.79 56.23
N SER A 37 1.83 -40.02 55.97
CA SER A 37 2.33 -41.39 55.78
C SER A 37 1.18 -42.12 55.02
N SER A 38 1.38 -43.14 54.19
CA SER A 38 1.39 -44.58 54.54
C SER A 38 0.68 -45.33 53.40
N ARG A 39 1.29 -46.42 52.94
CA ARG A 39 0.73 -47.40 51.99
C ARG A 39 -0.30 -48.30 52.67
N PRO A 40 -1.16 -48.96 51.89
CA PRO A 40 -1.07 -50.42 51.84
C PRO A 40 -1.08 -51.01 50.42
N GLU A 41 -0.47 -52.19 50.34
CA GLU A 41 -0.20 -53.02 49.17
C GLU A 41 -1.46 -53.58 48.50
N GLN A 42 -1.41 -53.74 47.16
CA GLN A 42 -2.36 -54.54 46.38
C GLN A 42 -1.62 -55.53 45.46
N PRO A 43 -2.20 -56.72 45.18
CA PRO A 43 -1.52 -57.87 44.61
C PRO A 43 -1.36 -57.80 43.07
N PRO A 44 -0.47 -58.63 42.48
CA PRO A 44 0.02 -58.43 41.11
C PRO A 44 -1.00 -58.86 40.05
N ARG A 45 -1.22 -57.98 39.06
CA ARG A 45 -2.06 -58.23 37.88
C ARG A 45 -1.20 -58.62 36.67
N ASN A 46 -1.54 -59.78 36.11
CA ASN A 46 -0.99 -60.42 34.91
C ASN A 46 -0.75 -59.46 33.73
N ARG A 47 0.49 -59.43 33.22
CA ARG A 47 0.85 -58.80 31.94
C ARG A 47 0.54 -59.74 30.78
N ARG A 48 -0.33 -59.33 29.85
CA ARG A 48 -0.42 -59.88 28.49
C ARG A 48 0.31 -58.94 27.52
N PRO A 49 1.06 -59.44 26.52
CA PRO A 49 1.84 -58.60 25.63
C PRO A 49 0.94 -57.92 24.59
N LEU A 50 1.02 -56.59 24.52
CA LEU A 50 0.43 -55.77 23.47
C LEU A 50 1.22 -55.99 22.17
N ARG A 51 0.59 -56.63 21.19
CA ARG A 51 1.10 -56.74 19.83
C ARG A 51 1.05 -55.37 19.15
N HIS A 52 2.22 -54.79 18.89
CA HIS A 52 2.41 -53.71 17.92
C HIS A 52 2.05 -54.21 16.51
N ALA A 53 0.83 -53.96 16.07
CA ALA A 53 0.41 -54.16 14.69
C ALA A 53 -0.56 -53.04 14.31
N TRP A 54 -0.06 -51.79 14.29
CA TRP A 54 -0.86 -50.64 13.91
C TRP A 54 -0.08 -49.61 13.13
N PHE A 55 0.70 -50.01 12.13
CA PHE A 55 1.11 -49.11 11.07
C PHE A 55 1.14 -49.88 9.74
N TRP A 56 0.63 -49.22 8.69
CA TRP A 56 0.58 -49.65 7.28
C TRP A 56 -0.60 -50.51 6.82
N ARG A 57 -1.81 -49.93 6.76
CA ARG A 57 -2.77 -50.27 5.68
C ARG A 57 -2.64 -49.23 4.57
N PRO A 58 -2.06 -49.57 3.40
CA PRO A 58 -1.89 -48.62 2.33
C PRO A 58 -3.21 -48.45 1.56
N PHE A 59 -3.51 -47.21 1.19
CA PHE A 59 -4.14 -46.84 -0.09
C PHE A 59 -5.12 -47.85 -0.71
N THR A 60 -6.29 -48.06 -0.11
CA THR A 60 -7.40 -48.64 -0.87
C THR A 60 -7.93 -47.58 -1.83
N VAL A 61 -8.31 -47.96 -3.06
CA VAL A 61 -8.90 -47.06 -4.07
C VAL A 61 -10.07 -46.25 -3.48
N ARG A 62 -10.86 -46.87 -2.59
CA ARG A 62 -11.92 -46.20 -1.83
C ARG A 62 -11.40 -45.04 -0.98
N ASN A 63 -10.31 -45.23 -0.25
CA ASN A 63 -9.73 -44.16 0.58
C ASN A 63 -9.13 -43.05 -0.29
N ILE A 64 -8.56 -43.37 -1.46
CA ILE A 64 -8.08 -42.37 -2.42
C ILE A 64 -9.27 -41.55 -2.95
N LEU A 65 -10.35 -42.21 -3.40
CA LEU A 65 -11.54 -41.53 -3.91
C LEU A 65 -12.22 -40.68 -2.83
N CYS A 66 -12.31 -41.16 -1.59
CA CYS A 66 -12.79 -40.35 -0.47
C CYS A 66 -11.88 -39.14 -0.22
N SER A 67 -10.57 -39.32 -0.15
CA SER A 67 -9.63 -38.21 0.04
C SER A 67 -9.70 -37.17 -1.09
N LEU A 68 -9.83 -37.61 -2.35
CA LEU A 68 -10.01 -36.72 -3.49
C LEU A 68 -11.34 -35.96 -3.45
N ALA A 69 -12.41 -36.57 -2.93
CA ALA A 69 -13.71 -35.92 -2.75
C ALA A 69 -13.72 -34.93 -1.56
N PHE A 70 -13.02 -35.23 -0.46
CA PHE A 70 -12.94 -34.36 0.72
C PHE A 70 -11.92 -33.23 0.59
N ALA A 71 -10.84 -33.43 -0.17
CA ALA A 71 -9.82 -32.40 -0.40
C ALA A 71 -10.38 -31.03 -0.83
N PRO A 72 -11.27 -30.90 -1.83
CA PRO A 72 -11.83 -29.60 -2.20
C PRO A 72 -12.67 -28.97 -1.08
N ILE A 73 -13.38 -29.77 -0.27
CA ILE A 73 -14.15 -29.27 0.88
C ILE A 73 -13.21 -28.77 1.97
N CYS A 74 -12.13 -29.50 2.26
CA CYS A 74 -11.11 -29.07 3.23
C CYS A 74 -10.38 -27.80 2.77
N ILE A 75 -10.06 -27.69 1.47
CA ILE A 75 -9.43 -26.50 0.88
C ILE A 75 -10.39 -25.31 0.97
N LEU A 76 -11.65 -25.47 0.56
CA LEU A 76 -12.65 -24.41 0.68
C LEU A 76 -12.87 -23.99 2.14
N GLY A 77 -12.96 -24.96 3.05
CA GLY A 77 -13.02 -24.71 4.48
C GLY A 77 -11.81 -23.92 4.98
N ALA A 78 -10.60 -24.28 4.57
CA ALA A 78 -9.38 -23.57 4.94
C ALA A 78 -9.34 -22.14 4.39
N ILE A 79 -9.83 -21.91 3.16
CA ILE A 79 -9.96 -20.57 2.57
C ILE A 79 -10.96 -19.73 3.39
N LEU A 80 -12.13 -20.26 3.69
CA LEU A 80 -13.18 -19.54 4.43
C LEU A 80 -12.81 -19.28 5.89
N LEU A 81 -12.05 -20.19 6.53
CA LEU A 81 -11.56 -20.02 7.89
C LEU A 81 -10.58 -18.85 8.06
N GLN A 82 -10.01 -18.34 6.96
CA GLN A 82 -9.17 -17.14 6.99
C GLN A 82 -9.99 -15.84 7.05
N GLY A 83 -11.31 -15.93 6.86
CA GLY A 83 -12.22 -14.79 6.86
C GLY A 83 -12.69 -14.43 5.46
N ILE A 84 -13.86 -13.78 5.41
CA ILE A 84 -14.43 -13.22 4.19
C ILE A 84 -14.03 -11.74 4.14
N PRO A 85 -13.35 -11.29 3.06
CA PRO A 85 -12.96 -9.90 2.93
C PRO A 85 -14.18 -8.96 2.91
N PRO A 86 -14.05 -7.72 3.39
CA PRO A 86 -15.14 -6.77 3.34
C PRO A 86 -15.47 -6.37 1.90
N THR A 87 -16.74 -6.06 1.67
CA THR A 87 -17.24 -5.54 0.38
C THR A 87 -17.11 -4.02 0.26
N TYR A 88 -16.81 -3.34 1.38
CA TYR A 88 -16.74 -1.87 1.50
C TYR A 88 -18.04 -1.15 1.11
N GLN A 89 -19.19 -1.76 1.38
CA GLN A 89 -20.49 -1.23 0.97
C GLN A 89 -20.80 0.15 1.59
N ASP A 90 -20.36 0.38 2.81
CA ASP A 90 -20.46 1.66 3.50
C ASP A 90 -19.67 2.76 2.78
N ILE A 91 -18.45 2.45 2.33
CA ILE A 91 -17.61 3.40 1.56
C ILE A 91 -18.19 3.64 0.17
N ARG A 92 -18.73 2.61 -0.50
CA ARG A 92 -19.45 2.79 -1.78
C ARG A 92 -20.68 3.68 -1.61
N THR A 93 -21.43 3.50 -0.52
CA THR A 93 -22.57 4.36 -0.19
C THR A 93 -22.14 5.81 0.06
N PHE A 94 -20.95 6.02 0.64
CA PHE A 94 -20.35 7.34 0.77
C PHE A 94 -19.99 7.93 -0.61
N GLU A 95 -19.32 7.17 -1.48
CA GLU A 95 -18.97 7.60 -2.84
C GLU A 95 -20.22 8.03 -3.63
N GLN A 96 -21.32 7.27 -3.56
CA GLN A 96 -22.60 7.59 -4.21
C GLN A 96 -23.27 8.88 -3.70
N ARG A 97 -22.86 9.37 -2.53
CA ARG A 97 -23.43 10.54 -1.86
C ARG A 97 -22.49 11.74 -1.88
N LEU A 98 -21.40 11.68 -2.65
CA LEU A 98 -20.50 12.81 -2.80
C LEU A 98 -21.30 14.04 -3.30
N PRO A 99 -21.03 15.26 -2.78
CA PRO A 99 -21.83 16.44 -3.09
C PRO A 99 -21.98 16.73 -4.59
N GLN A 100 -20.92 16.46 -5.36
CA GLN A 100 -20.87 16.59 -6.82
C GLN A 100 -21.66 15.51 -7.58
N HIS A 101 -22.31 14.56 -6.91
CA HIS A 101 -23.23 13.61 -7.53
C HIS A 101 -24.70 14.07 -7.45
N SER A 102 -24.97 15.19 -6.77
CA SER A 102 -26.31 15.76 -6.70
C SER A 102 -26.63 16.59 -7.94
N ILE A 103 -27.36 16.01 -8.89
CA ILE A 103 -27.79 16.66 -10.13
C ILE A 103 -28.67 17.89 -9.84
N SER A 104 -29.48 17.86 -8.78
CA SER A 104 -30.38 18.95 -8.39
C SER A 104 -29.66 20.19 -7.85
N ALA A 105 -28.44 20.05 -7.33
CA ALA A 105 -27.64 21.18 -6.86
C ALA A 105 -27.19 22.12 -8.00
N TRP A 106 -27.31 21.68 -9.25
CA TRP A 106 -26.85 22.40 -10.44
C TRP A 106 -27.92 23.28 -11.09
N SER A 107 -29.17 23.19 -10.63
CA SER A 107 -30.34 23.80 -11.30
C SER A 107 -30.91 25.04 -10.61
N SER A 108 -30.36 25.51 -9.48
CA SER A 108 -31.09 26.50 -8.64
C SER A 108 -30.25 27.59 -7.96
N VAL A 109 -29.28 28.20 -8.65
CA VAL A 109 -28.67 29.45 -8.16
C VAL A 109 -28.67 30.52 -9.28
N ASP A 110 -29.59 31.47 -9.14
CA ASP A 110 -29.56 32.81 -9.72
C ASP A 110 -29.47 32.98 -11.25
N GLY A 111 -30.08 32.08 -12.04
CA GLY A 111 -30.23 32.30 -13.49
C GLY A 111 -28.92 32.34 -14.28
N VAL A 112 -27.81 31.92 -13.65
CA VAL A 112 -26.52 31.71 -14.30
C VAL A 112 -26.52 30.30 -14.89
N HIS A 113 -26.38 30.18 -16.21
CA HIS A 113 -26.20 28.90 -16.88
C HIS A 113 -24.92 28.22 -16.34
N TYR A 114 -25.06 27.28 -15.41
CA TYR A 114 -23.96 26.37 -15.09
C TYR A 114 -23.71 25.48 -16.30
N HIS A 115 -22.58 25.68 -16.98
CA HIS A 115 -22.06 24.69 -17.91
C HIS A 115 -21.79 23.42 -17.10
N HIS A 116 -22.50 22.35 -17.41
CA HIS A 116 -22.24 21.03 -16.84
C HIS A 116 -20.76 20.67 -17.04
N PRO A 117 -20.09 20.10 -16.04
CA PRO A 117 -18.70 19.70 -16.21
C PRO A 117 -18.59 18.65 -17.33
N ARG A 118 -17.51 18.77 -18.12
CA ARG A 118 -17.05 17.69 -19.00
C ARG A 118 -16.36 16.65 -18.13
N TYR A 119 -16.63 15.37 -18.39
CA TYR A 119 -16.09 14.24 -17.66
C TYR A 119 -15.02 13.54 -18.49
N LEU A 120 -13.91 13.20 -17.84
CA LEU A 120 -12.80 12.47 -18.45
C LEU A 120 -12.60 11.14 -17.75
N ARG A 121 -12.82 10.05 -18.48
CA ARG A 121 -12.69 8.69 -17.98
C ARG A 121 -11.63 7.91 -18.75
N PHE A 122 -10.98 6.99 -18.04
CA PHE A 122 -9.95 6.10 -18.57
C PHE A 122 -10.33 4.63 -18.33
N PRO A 123 -11.17 4.03 -19.20
CA PRO A 123 -11.60 2.63 -19.03
C PRO A 123 -10.44 1.62 -19.07
N GLY A 124 -9.35 1.98 -19.74
CA GLY A 124 -8.13 1.19 -19.86
C GLY A 124 -7.08 1.43 -18.77
N HIS A 125 -7.45 2.00 -17.61
CA HIS A 125 -6.55 2.16 -16.46
C HIS A 125 -5.96 0.82 -15.98
N LEU A 126 -4.82 0.89 -15.31
CA LEU A 126 -4.05 -0.22 -14.79
C LEU A 126 -4.82 -1.00 -13.71
N TRP A 127 -4.85 -2.32 -13.83
CA TRP A 127 -5.52 -3.23 -12.89
C TRP A 127 -4.71 -4.51 -12.71
N GLY A 128 -4.95 -5.25 -11.61
CA GLY A 128 -4.21 -6.49 -11.31
C GLY A 128 -2.73 -6.28 -10.96
N HIS A 129 -2.32 -5.03 -10.74
CA HIS A 129 -1.00 -4.65 -10.28
C HIS A 129 -1.05 -4.14 -8.83
N GLY A 130 0.10 -4.08 -8.17
CA GLY A 130 0.18 -3.52 -6.83
C GLY A 130 -0.32 -2.07 -6.77
N LEU A 131 -1.01 -1.73 -5.69
CA LEU A 131 -1.67 -0.44 -5.49
C LEU A 131 -0.77 0.78 -5.80
N ASN A 132 0.53 0.72 -5.54
CA ASN A 132 1.43 1.85 -5.82
C ASN A 132 1.52 2.24 -7.29
N ASN A 133 1.47 1.26 -8.21
CA ASN A 133 1.50 1.54 -9.65
C ASN A 133 0.17 2.17 -10.08
N VAL A 134 -0.95 1.64 -9.56
CA VAL A 134 -2.29 2.16 -9.84
C VAL A 134 -2.46 3.57 -9.27
N LEU A 135 -1.91 3.84 -8.08
CA LEU A 135 -1.96 5.16 -7.45
C LEU A 135 -1.18 6.20 -8.27
N GLN A 136 0.00 5.85 -8.79
CA GLN A 136 0.77 6.75 -9.67
C GLN A 136 -0.02 7.15 -10.92
N GLU A 137 -0.63 6.16 -11.57
CA GLU A 137 -1.44 6.41 -12.75
C GLU A 137 -2.69 7.22 -12.41
N ALA A 138 -3.40 6.89 -11.33
CA ALA A 138 -4.59 7.61 -10.90
C ALA A 138 -4.31 9.08 -10.58
N LEU A 139 -3.20 9.37 -9.89
CA LEU A 139 -2.80 10.75 -9.61
C LEU A 139 -2.48 11.52 -10.89
N LEU A 140 -1.78 10.89 -11.85
CA LEU A 140 -1.40 11.55 -13.09
C LEU A 140 -2.59 11.73 -14.05
N MET A 141 -3.53 10.78 -14.11
CA MET A 141 -4.81 10.92 -14.83
C MET A 141 -5.69 12.00 -14.21
N SER A 142 -5.73 12.09 -12.88
CA SER A 142 -6.44 13.15 -12.17
C SER A 142 -5.80 14.52 -12.41
N TYR A 143 -4.48 14.59 -12.50
CA TYR A 143 -3.74 15.80 -12.87
C TYR A 143 -4.03 16.22 -14.31
N LEU A 144 -4.04 15.29 -15.27
CA LEU A 144 -4.41 15.56 -16.66
C LEU A 144 -5.83 16.14 -16.76
N ALA A 145 -6.80 15.54 -16.05
CA ALA A 145 -8.17 16.06 -16.00
C ALA A 145 -8.22 17.48 -15.41
N TYR A 146 -7.47 17.73 -14.33
CA TYR A 146 -7.36 19.03 -13.69
C TYR A 146 -6.84 20.11 -14.66
N VAL A 147 -5.70 19.88 -15.32
CA VAL A 147 -5.12 20.86 -16.25
C VAL A 147 -5.97 21.04 -17.51
N SER A 148 -6.81 20.05 -17.85
CA SER A 148 -7.76 20.12 -18.97
C SER A 148 -9.12 20.71 -18.59
N ASN A 149 -9.28 21.17 -17.34
CA ASN A 149 -10.54 21.69 -16.78
C ASN A 149 -11.72 20.71 -16.97
N MET A 150 -11.48 19.44 -16.64
CA MET A 150 -12.46 18.35 -16.70
C MET A 150 -12.60 17.68 -15.34
N SER A 151 -13.79 17.13 -15.09
CA SER A 151 -14.02 16.26 -13.94
C SER A 151 -13.39 14.89 -14.22
N PHE A 152 -12.37 14.54 -13.45
CA PHE A 152 -11.82 13.18 -13.45
C PHE A 152 -12.89 12.16 -13.05
N VAL A 153 -12.94 11.03 -13.73
CA VAL A 153 -13.80 9.89 -13.36
C VAL A 153 -12.94 8.84 -12.69
N PHE A 154 -13.03 8.74 -11.38
CA PHE A 154 -12.24 7.79 -10.61
C PHE A 154 -12.91 6.41 -10.56
N GLU A 155 -12.07 5.37 -10.55
CA GLU A 155 -12.50 3.97 -10.52
C GLU A 155 -11.96 3.26 -9.26
N ASP A 156 -12.55 2.10 -8.94
CA ASP A 156 -12.06 1.22 -7.89
C ASP A 156 -10.62 0.77 -8.17
N TYR A 157 -9.83 0.56 -7.10
CA TYR A 157 -8.65 -0.28 -7.19
C TYR A 157 -9.07 -1.72 -7.51
N THR A 158 -8.82 -2.15 -8.74
CA THR A 158 -9.26 -3.44 -9.26
C THR A 158 -8.10 -4.44 -9.27
N TRP A 159 -8.17 -5.44 -8.39
CA TRP A 159 -7.26 -6.58 -8.39
C TRP A 159 -7.69 -7.66 -9.40
N SER A 160 -9.00 -7.89 -9.51
CA SER A 160 -9.57 -8.90 -10.39
C SER A 160 -10.84 -8.38 -11.06
N ARG A 161 -10.99 -8.64 -12.36
CA ARG A 161 -12.19 -8.32 -13.15
C ARG A 161 -13.27 -9.40 -13.10
N THR A 162 -13.12 -10.40 -12.24
CA THR A 162 -14.17 -11.41 -12.00
C THR A 162 -15.49 -10.76 -11.60
N PHE A 163 -16.61 -11.42 -11.93
CA PHE A 163 -17.94 -10.98 -11.50
C PHE A 163 -18.17 -11.17 -9.99
N LEU A 164 -17.37 -12.02 -9.35
CA LEU A 164 -17.39 -12.24 -7.91
C LEU A 164 -16.73 -11.08 -7.16
N PRO A 165 -17.24 -10.71 -5.97
CA PRO A 165 -16.66 -9.63 -5.15
C PRO A 165 -15.29 -9.98 -4.57
N TRP A 166 -14.90 -11.26 -4.63
CA TRP A 166 -13.61 -11.75 -4.14
C TRP A 166 -12.89 -12.58 -5.19
N ALA A 167 -11.56 -12.53 -5.14
CA ALA A 167 -10.66 -13.41 -5.89
C ALA A 167 -9.93 -14.34 -4.92
N VAL A 168 -9.65 -15.57 -5.36
CA VAL A 168 -8.82 -16.52 -4.60
C VAL A 168 -7.36 -16.33 -5.01
N GLN A 169 -6.50 -16.04 -4.05
CA GLN A 169 -5.06 -15.91 -4.26
C GLN A 169 -4.32 -16.41 -3.03
N ASP A 170 -3.26 -17.20 -3.24
CA ASP A 170 -2.44 -17.77 -2.15
C ASP A 170 -3.26 -18.52 -1.10
N LEU A 171 -4.28 -19.26 -1.58
CA LEU A 171 -5.27 -19.96 -0.74
C LEU A 171 -6.05 -19.05 0.22
N ALA A 172 -6.12 -17.75 -0.06
CA ALA A 172 -6.88 -16.76 0.70
C ALA A 172 -7.89 -16.04 -0.21
N LEU A 173 -9.00 -15.55 0.38
CA LEU A 173 -9.87 -14.60 -0.30
C LEU A 173 -9.28 -13.19 -0.22
N ARG A 174 -9.38 -12.46 -1.31
CA ARG A 174 -9.05 -11.03 -1.40
C ARG A 174 -10.19 -10.27 -2.06
N PRO A 175 -10.46 -9.01 -1.68
CA PRO A 175 -11.40 -8.17 -2.42
C PRO A 175 -10.96 -8.09 -3.89
N ALA A 176 -11.88 -8.37 -4.82
CA ALA A 176 -11.61 -8.20 -6.24
C ALA A 176 -11.48 -6.72 -6.61
N ARG A 177 -12.22 -5.86 -5.89
CA ARG A 177 -12.27 -4.40 -6.07
C ARG A 177 -12.36 -3.71 -4.72
N ILE A 178 -11.59 -2.64 -4.54
CA ILE A 178 -11.61 -1.79 -3.35
C ILE A 178 -11.98 -0.38 -3.82
N PRO A 179 -13.04 0.24 -3.28
CA PRO A 179 -13.42 1.61 -3.64
C PRO A 179 -12.25 2.55 -3.36
N LEU A 180 -12.01 3.54 -4.24
CA LEU A 180 -10.85 4.41 -4.12
C LEU A 180 -10.89 5.20 -2.80
N ASN A 181 -12.08 5.56 -2.33
CA ASN A 181 -12.27 6.23 -1.04
C ASN A 181 -11.97 5.36 0.19
N ALA A 182 -11.70 4.06 0.02
CA ALA A 182 -11.11 3.24 1.09
C ALA A 182 -9.60 3.47 1.25
N ILE A 183 -8.94 4.04 0.25
CA ILE A 183 -7.48 4.21 0.21
C ILE A 183 -7.09 5.69 0.34
N ILE A 184 -7.70 6.57 -0.45
CA ILE A 184 -7.44 8.03 -0.43
C ILE A 184 -8.74 8.83 -0.36
N SER A 185 -8.68 10.10 0.02
CA SER A 185 -9.84 11.00 0.13
C SER A 185 -9.58 12.41 -0.42
N GLY A 186 -8.44 12.64 -1.06
CA GLY A 186 -8.13 13.90 -1.75
C GLY A 186 -8.90 14.08 -3.07
N PRO A 187 -8.60 15.15 -3.84
CA PRO A 187 -9.29 15.48 -5.09
C PRO A 187 -9.45 14.33 -6.09
N THR A 188 -8.43 13.46 -6.21
CA THR A 188 -8.45 12.28 -7.09
C THR A 188 -9.59 11.31 -6.77
N ALA A 189 -10.07 11.26 -5.53
CA ALA A 189 -11.20 10.44 -5.09
C ALA A 189 -12.43 11.29 -4.75
N GLY A 190 -12.61 12.42 -5.45
CA GLY A 190 -13.76 13.29 -5.28
C GLY A 190 -13.74 14.12 -3.98
N GLY A 191 -12.59 14.24 -3.34
CA GLY A 191 -12.37 15.13 -2.19
C GLY A 191 -12.43 16.62 -2.57
N PRO A 192 -12.39 17.50 -1.56
CA PRO A 192 -12.48 18.94 -1.78
C PRO A 192 -11.28 19.50 -2.54
N MET A 193 -11.53 20.50 -3.38
CA MET A 193 -10.51 21.35 -4.01
C MET A 193 -10.24 22.61 -3.16
N PRO A 194 -9.14 23.34 -3.39
CA PRO A 194 -8.87 24.59 -2.69
C PRO A 194 -10.03 25.57 -2.81
N LYS A 195 -10.27 26.35 -1.75
CA LYS A 195 -11.39 27.30 -1.71
C LYS A 195 -11.32 28.28 -2.89
N GLY A 196 -12.44 28.44 -3.59
CA GLY A 196 -12.54 29.31 -4.76
C GLY A 196 -12.03 28.68 -6.06
N SER A 197 -11.56 27.43 -6.04
CA SER A 197 -11.27 26.68 -7.26
C SER A 197 -12.52 26.53 -8.11
N GLN A 198 -12.41 26.87 -9.39
CA GLN A 198 -13.46 26.63 -10.40
C GLN A 198 -13.33 25.26 -11.05
N SER A 199 -12.27 24.51 -10.74
CA SER A 199 -12.03 23.20 -11.34
C SER A 199 -13.11 22.19 -10.90
N PRO A 200 -13.66 21.41 -11.83
CA PRO A 200 -14.61 20.36 -11.50
C PRO A 200 -14.02 19.32 -10.53
N MET A 201 -14.79 18.94 -9.51
CA MET A 201 -14.43 17.86 -8.59
C MET A 201 -14.59 16.50 -9.28
N ALA A 202 -13.72 15.55 -8.96
CA ALA A 202 -13.79 14.20 -9.53
C ALA A 202 -15.09 13.46 -9.13
N VAL A 203 -15.58 12.60 -10.01
CA VAL A 203 -16.80 11.81 -9.80
C VAL A 203 -16.51 10.31 -9.90
N SER A 204 -17.35 9.47 -9.29
CA SER A 204 -17.19 8.03 -9.38
C SER A 204 -17.58 7.52 -10.76
N ALA A 205 -17.00 6.40 -11.18
CA ALA A 205 -17.39 5.70 -12.41
C ALA A 205 -18.89 5.34 -12.43
N GLU A 206 -19.46 4.99 -11.28
CA GLU A 206 -20.91 4.72 -11.15
C GLU A 206 -21.74 5.97 -11.46
N PHE A 207 -21.38 7.12 -10.90
CA PHE A 207 -22.06 8.38 -11.20
C PHE A 207 -21.90 8.75 -12.68
N TYR A 208 -20.69 8.64 -13.23
CA TYR A 208 -20.45 8.87 -14.65
C TYR A 208 -21.35 7.99 -15.53
N GLN A 209 -21.48 6.70 -15.24
CA GLN A 209 -22.35 5.78 -15.99
C GLN A 209 -23.82 6.22 -15.95
N SER A 210 -24.29 6.73 -14.80
CA SER A 210 -25.67 7.24 -14.67
C SER A 210 -25.97 8.45 -15.58
N ILE A 211 -24.94 9.20 -15.97
CA ILE A 211 -25.05 10.40 -16.82
C ILE A 211 -24.71 10.10 -18.28
N CYS A 212 -23.69 9.26 -18.51
CA CYS A 212 -23.00 9.09 -19.79
C CYS A 212 -23.25 7.73 -20.47
N SER A 213 -24.12 6.87 -19.91
CA SER A 213 -24.45 5.55 -20.47
C SER A 213 -25.93 5.37 -20.83
N GLY A 214 -26.64 6.47 -21.11
CA GLY A 214 -28.00 6.43 -21.63
C GLY A 214 -28.05 5.92 -23.09
N PRO A 215 -29.20 5.42 -23.57
CA PRO A 215 -29.33 4.90 -24.94
C PRO A 215 -28.97 5.95 -26.02
N ASP A 216 -29.22 7.23 -25.73
CA ASP A 216 -28.94 8.35 -26.63
C ASP A 216 -27.61 9.08 -26.34
N VAL A 217 -26.82 8.60 -25.37
CA VAL A 217 -25.54 9.22 -24.97
C VAL A 217 -24.40 8.24 -25.25
N GLN A 218 -23.59 8.56 -26.25
CA GLN A 218 -22.35 7.84 -26.53
C GLN A 218 -21.16 8.71 -26.13
N PRO A 219 -20.24 8.21 -25.29
CA PRO A 219 -19.02 8.93 -24.99
C PRO A 219 -18.18 9.19 -26.24
N TYR A 220 -17.57 10.37 -26.32
CA TYR A 220 -16.57 10.65 -27.33
C TYR A 220 -15.27 9.92 -26.96
N VAL A 221 -14.78 9.07 -27.85
CA VAL A 221 -13.59 8.25 -27.61
C VAL A 221 -12.38 8.86 -28.30
N LEU A 222 -11.40 9.28 -27.51
CA LEU A 222 -10.09 9.71 -27.98
C LEU A 222 -9.12 8.52 -27.99
N SER A 223 -8.49 8.27 -29.14
CA SER A 223 -7.51 7.19 -29.26
C SER A 223 -6.10 7.63 -28.87
N SER A 224 -5.40 6.78 -28.14
CA SER A 224 -3.96 6.89 -27.81
C SER A 224 -3.01 6.57 -28.97
N ALA A 225 -3.51 6.20 -30.15
CA ALA A 225 -2.67 5.73 -31.26
C ALA A 225 -1.58 6.73 -31.68
N ASN A 226 -1.86 8.04 -31.60
CA ASN A 226 -0.93 9.11 -31.97
C ASN A 226 -0.34 9.84 -30.75
N ALA A 227 -0.56 9.32 -29.54
CA ALA A 227 -0.04 9.93 -28.32
C ALA A 227 1.49 9.75 -28.25
N PRO A 228 2.26 10.78 -27.89
CA PRO A 228 3.68 10.60 -27.60
C PRO A 228 3.83 9.72 -26.37
N ASN A 229 4.54 8.59 -26.48
CA ASN A 229 4.70 7.63 -25.38
C ASN A 229 6.11 7.62 -24.78
N ASP A 230 7.12 8.03 -25.55
CA ASP A 230 8.54 8.12 -25.15
C ASP A 230 9.00 9.54 -24.78
N ALA A 231 8.11 10.55 -24.90
CA ALA A 231 8.41 11.94 -24.59
C ALA A 231 8.46 12.24 -23.08
N ASN A 232 8.97 13.41 -22.70
CA ASN A 232 8.89 13.87 -21.31
C ASN A 232 7.43 14.01 -20.84
N GLY A 233 7.20 13.87 -19.54
CA GLY A 233 5.85 13.90 -18.96
C GLY A 233 5.08 15.19 -19.26
N ASP A 234 5.75 16.34 -19.26
CA ASP A 234 5.18 17.64 -19.66
C ASP A 234 4.65 17.62 -21.10
N VAL A 235 5.43 17.13 -22.05
CA VAL A 235 5.02 16.97 -23.45
C VAL A 235 3.82 16.04 -23.59
N ILE A 236 3.78 14.94 -22.83
CA ILE A 236 2.66 14.00 -22.83
C ILE A 236 1.39 14.69 -22.31
N ILE A 237 1.48 15.40 -21.18
CA ILE A 237 0.35 16.12 -20.59
C ILE A 237 -0.16 17.23 -21.52
N ASP A 238 0.74 18.03 -22.10
CA ASP A 238 0.38 19.12 -23.01
C ASP A 238 -0.30 18.59 -24.27
N TRP A 239 0.20 17.48 -24.83
CA TRP A 239 -0.43 16.85 -25.99
C TRP A 239 -1.85 16.40 -25.68
N TRP A 240 -2.05 15.70 -24.57
CA TRP A 240 -3.38 15.25 -24.16
C TRP A 240 -4.31 16.42 -23.84
N SER A 241 -3.81 17.45 -23.14
CA SER A 241 -4.58 18.66 -22.85
C SER A 241 -5.06 19.35 -24.13
N GLN A 242 -4.22 19.42 -25.17
CA GLN A 242 -4.59 19.96 -26.48
C GLN A 242 -5.65 19.10 -27.18
N GLN A 243 -5.50 17.76 -27.17
CA GLN A 243 -6.52 16.86 -27.73
C GLN A 243 -7.86 16.98 -27.00
N LEU A 244 -7.84 17.08 -25.67
CA LEU A 244 -9.03 17.26 -24.84
C LEU A 244 -9.67 18.65 -25.00
N GLY A 245 -8.87 19.66 -25.34
CA GLY A 245 -9.35 21.01 -25.65
C GLY A 245 -10.15 21.11 -26.95
N SER A 246 -9.92 20.21 -27.91
CA SER A 246 -10.63 20.20 -29.19
C SER A 246 -12.00 19.51 -29.14
N VAL A 247 -12.27 18.74 -28.09
CA VAL A 247 -13.50 17.96 -27.89
C VAL A 247 -14.52 18.76 -27.07
N GLN A 248 -15.74 18.92 -27.59
CA GLN A 248 -16.80 19.71 -26.91
C GLN A 248 -17.81 18.83 -26.16
N GLU A 249 -17.74 17.52 -26.38
CA GLU A 249 -18.61 16.52 -25.80
C GLU A 249 -18.46 16.46 -24.28
N ARG A 250 -19.60 16.20 -23.63
CA ARG A 250 -19.67 16.15 -22.17
C ARG A 250 -18.98 14.92 -21.60
N CYS A 251 -19.09 13.78 -22.27
CA CYS A 251 -18.61 12.49 -21.79
C CYS A 251 -17.46 12.06 -22.69
N ILE A 252 -16.24 12.02 -22.15
CA ILE A 252 -15.03 11.73 -22.91
C ILE A 252 -14.36 10.51 -22.29
N GLU A 253 -14.04 9.53 -23.14
CA GLU A 253 -13.25 8.37 -22.77
C GLU A 253 -11.94 8.36 -23.56
N VAL A 254 -10.86 7.97 -22.91
CA VAL A 254 -9.58 7.75 -23.59
C VAL A 254 -9.36 6.25 -23.78
N ASP A 255 -9.24 5.84 -25.04
CA ASP A 255 -8.86 4.50 -25.42
C ASP A 255 -7.33 4.34 -25.43
N SER A 256 -6.82 3.72 -24.38
CA SER A 256 -5.40 3.38 -24.19
C SER A 256 -4.99 2.03 -24.81
N THR A 257 -5.82 1.42 -25.68
CA THR A 257 -5.51 0.11 -26.26
C THR A 257 -4.27 0.11 -27.16
N ALA A 258 -4.06 1.20 -27.92
CA ALA A 258 -2.90 1.33 -28.80
C ALA A 258 -1.62 1.62 -28.01
N HIS A 259 -1.66 2.63 -27.14
CA HIS A 259 -0.57 2.98 -26.24
C HIS A 259 -1.09 3.26 -24.83
N ALA A 260 -0.37 2.77 -23.83
CA ALA A 260 -0.61 3.17 -22.45
C ALA A 260 -0.50 4.70 -22.34
N LEU A 261 -1.45 5.32 -21.64
CA LEU A 261 -1.49 6.77 -21.47
C LEU A 261 -0.23 7.28 -20.79
N PHE A 262 0.13 6.61 -19.70
CA PHE A 262 1.35 6.81 -18.92
C PHE A 262 2.01 5.46 -18.74
N ASP A 263 3.06 5.20 -19.50
CA ASP A 263 3.71 3.89 -19.49
C ASP A 263 4.61 3.69 -18.24
N ARG A 264 4.99 2.43 -18.01
CA ARG A 264 5.90 2.09 -16.91
C ARG A 264 7.28 2.77 -17.00
N PHE A 265 7.71 3.18 -18.19
CA PHE A 265 9.01 3.80 -18.39
C PHE A 265 8.99 5.29 -18.05
N LEU A 266 7.82 5.93 -18.13
CA LEU A 266 7.61 7.28 -17.62
C LEU A 266 7.78 7.27 -16.10
N PHE A 267 7.09 6.37 -15.39
CA PHE A 267 7.20 6.26 -13.94
C PHE A 267 8.55 5.71 -13.47
N GLY A 268 9.18 4.83 -14.26
CA GLY A 268 10.46 4.18 -13.95
C GLY A 268 11.70 4.96 -14.36
N GLY A 269 11.57 6.17 -14.92
CA GLY A 269 12.70 6.94 -15.43
C GLY A 269 12.56 8.45 -15.17
N PRO A 270 13.58 9.24 -15.53
CA PRO A 270 13.63 10.67 -15.19
C PRO A 270 12.62 11.53 -15.96
N ARG A 271 11.99 11.01 -17.03
CA ARG A 271 11.01 11.74 -17.86
C ARG A 271 9.85 12.32 -17.05
N ILE A 272 9.42 11.65 -15.98
CA ILE A 272 8.34 12.14 -15.10
C ILE A 272 8.74 13.39 -14.32
N LEU A 273 10.04 13.64 -14.10
CA LEU A 273 10.51 14.81 -13.35
C LEU A 273 10.23 16.14 -14.07
N SER A 274 10.01 16.12 -15.39
CA SER A 274 9.54 17.29 -16.14
C SER A 274 8.21 17.85 -15.60
N LEU A 275 7.37 17.00 -14.99
CA LEU A 275 6.10 17.38 -14.39
C LEU A 275 6.23 17.84 -12.93
N TRP A 276 7.42 17.79 -12.34
CA TRP A 276 7.59 17.91 -10.89
C TRP A 276 6.96 19.20 -10.33
N GLU A 277 7.34 20.35 -10.88
CA GLU A 277 6.88 21.66 -10.40
C GLU A 277 5.36 21.81 -10.55
N SER A 278 4.82 21.45 -11.72
CA SER A 278 3.40 21.63 -12.01
C SER A 278 2.50 20.61 -11.28
N LEU A 279 2.98 19.38 -11.09
CA LEU A 279 2.25 18.33 -10.39
C LEU A 279 2.23 18.58 -8.87
N THR A 280 3.38 18.92 -8.27
CA THR A 280 3.50 19.14 -6.81
C THR A 280 2.82 20.43 -6.35
N SER A 281 2.74 21.45 -7.20
CA SER A 281 1.97 22.68 -6.92
C SER A 281 0.47 22.53 -7.20
N SER A 282 0.04 21.44 -7.86
CA SER A 282 -1.37 21.22 -8.17
C SER A 282 -2.18 20.76 -6.96
N PRO A 283 -3.49 21.07 -6.92
CA PRO A 283 -4.42 20.55 -5.92
C PRO A 283 -4.39 19.02 -5.76
N ILE A 284 -4.06 18.29 -6.82
CA ILE A 284 -4.02 16.83 -6.81
C ILE A 284 -3.04 16.30 -5.76
N LEU A 285 -1.90 16.99 -5.56
CA LEU A 285 -0.93 16.62 -4.53
C LEU A 285 -1.03 17.51 -3.28
N THR A 286 -1.29 18.82 -3.41
CA THR A 286 -1.35 19.70 -2.23
C THR A 286 -2.54 19.38 -1.31
N GLU A 287 -3.66 18.92 -1.89
CA GLU A 287 -4.85 18.48 -1.14
C GLU A 287 -4.93 16.94 -1.05
N PHE A 288 -3.84 16.23 -1.35
CA PHE A 288 -3.80 14.78 -1.19
C PHE A 288 -4.05 14.38 0.27
N ALA A 289 -4.99 13.46 0.46
CA ALA A 289 -5.32 12.91 1.77
C ALA A 289 -5.51 11.39 1.69
N TRP A 290 -5.05 10.69 2.73
CA TRP A 290 -5.41 9.29 2.97
C TRP A 290 -6.84 9.18 3.48
N SER A 291 -7.51 8.08 3.15
CA SER A 291 -8.90 7.86 3.54
C SER A 291 -9.08 7.83 5.07
N PRO A 292 -10.30 8.11 5.59
CA PRO A 292 -10.62 7.89 6.99
C PRO A 292 -10.33 6.46 7.47
N LEU A 293 -10.49 5.45 6.60
CA LEU A 293 -10.16 4.07 6.93
C LEU A 293 -8.65 3.90 7.21
N VAL A 294 -7.79 4.42 6.32
CA VAL A 294 -6.33 4.40 6.50
C VAL A 294 -5.92 5.21 7.73
N GLN A 295 -6.44 6.42 7.89
CA GLN A 295 -6.14 7.28 9.04
C GLN A 295 -6.57 6.64 10.37
N SER A 296 -7.72 5.97 10.40
CA SER A 296 -8.18 5.25 11.58
C SER A 296 -7.28 4.06 11.94
N ALA A 297 -6.64 3.41 10.96
CA ALA A 297 -5.68 2.34 11.19
C ALA A 297 -4.37 2.90 11.79
N VAL A 298 -3.88 4.03 11.26
CA VAL A 298 -2.72 4.73 11.84
C VAL A 298 -3.03 5.13 13.29
N ALA A 299 -4.19 5.74 13.53
CA ALA A 299 -4.63 6.15 14.86
C ALA A 299 -4.80 4.98 15.84
N ARG A 300 -5.30 3.83 15.38
CA ARG A 300 -5.41 2.60 16.19
C ARG A 300 -4.06 2.14 16.73
N ASN A 301 -2.98 2.44 16.02
CA ASN A 301 -1.61 2.06 16.37
C ASN A 301 -0.85 3.17 17.10
N PHE A 302 -1.54 4.16 17.68
CA PHE A 302 -0.96 5.26 18.45
C PHE A 302 0.10 4.79 19.46
N ALA A 303 -0.19 3.73 20.22
CA ALA A 303 0.72 3.22 21.25
C ALA A 303 2.00 2.60 20.67
N LEU A 304 1.94 2.01 19.48
CA LEU A 304 3.13 1.49 18.79
C LEU A 304 3.93 2.62 18.15
N LEU A 305 3.24 3.61 17.58
CA LEU A 305 3.87 4.73 16.88
C LEU A 305 4.38 5.83 17.81
N GLN A 306 4.02 5.80 19.09
CA GLN A 306 4.39 6.75 20.16
C GLN A 306 4.59 8.20 19.64
N PRO A 307 3.55 8.86 19.11
CA PRO A 307 3.63 10.26 18.72
C PRO A 307 3.71 11.16 19.96
N ASP A 308 4.33 12.34 19.84
CA ASP A 308 4.40 13.30 20.95
C ASP A 308 3.01 13.86 21.29
N THR A 309 2.19 14.06 20.24
CA THR A 309 0.84 14.58 20.37
C THR A 309 -0.13 13.83 19.45
N ALA A 310 -1.42 13.87 19.80
CA ALA A 310 -2.47 13.38 18.90
C ALA A 310 -2.45 14.04 17.52
N LYS A 311 -2.01 15.30 17.42
CA LYS A 311 -1.96 16.03 16.15
C LYS A 311 -1.03 15.35 15.15
N ASP A 312 0.09 14.78 15.59
CA ASP A 312 1.06 14.13 14.71
C ASP A 312 0.44 12.96 13.91
N ILE A 313 -0.61 12.33 14.47
CA ILE A 313 -1.41 11.32 13.78
C ILE A 313 -2.48 11.97 12.89
N TYR A 314 -3.29 12.88 13.43
CA TYR A 314 -4.53 13.32 12.76
C TYR A 314 -4.36 14.46 11.75
N THR A 315 -3.27 15.24 11.79
CA THR A 315 -3.07 16.34 10.85
C THR A 315 -2.34 15.89 9.60
N THR A 316 -2.58 16.59 8.49
CA THR A 316 -1.77 16.45 7.27
C THR A 316 -0.29 16.62 7.63
N PRO A 317 0.61 15.74 7.16
CA PRO A 317 2.04 15.91 7.36
C PRO A 317 2.47 17.31 6.93
N ALA A 318 3.23 17.96 7.80
CA ALA A 318 3.85 19.24 7.56
C ALA A 318 5.28 19.15 8.11
N PRO A 319 6.21 20.03 7.69
CA PRO A 319 7.62 19.94 8.10
C PRO A 319 7.85 19.92 9.63
N HIS A 320 6.88 20.39 10.42
CA HIS A 320 6.94 20.43 11.89
C HIS A 320 6.07 19.39 12.60
N LEU A 321 5.30 18.58 11.85
CA LEU A 321 4.31 17.63 12.36
C LEU A 321 4.65 16.21 11.88
N THR A 322 5.79 15.72 12.36
CA THR A 322 6.30 14.36 12.09
C THR A 322 6.21 13.48 13.33
N LEU A 323 6.30 12.17 13.13
CA LEU A 323 6.55 11.21 14.21
C LEU A 323 8.01 11.35 14.65
N ARG A 324 8.25 12.21 15.65
CA ARG A 324 9.60 12.53 16.11
C ARG A 324 10.37 11.30 16.60
N GLY A 325 11.65 11.25 16.28
CA GLY A 325 12.56 10.15 16.55
C GLY A 325 12.30 8.88 15.73
N LEU A 326 11.33 8.87 14.80
CA LEU A 326 10.98 7.68 14.01
C LEU A 326 11.67 7.70 12.63
N ALA A 327 12.41 6.62 12.36
CA ALA A 327 12.87 6.27 11.03
C ALA A 327 11.93 5.21 10.41
N ALA A 328 11.22 5.53 9.33
CA ALA A 328 10.46 4.54 8.57
C ALA A 328 11.31 3.96 7.45
N VAL A 329 11.38 2.63 7.35
CA VAL A 329 12.28 1.91 6.45
C VAL A 329 11.51 0.95 5.58
N HIS A 330 11.50 1.19 4.26
CA HIS A 330 10.81 0.34 3.32
C HIS A 330 11.72 -0.75 2.75
N LEU A 331 11.51 -1.97 3.23
CA LEU A 331 12.17 -3.16 2.75
C LEU A 331 11.29 -3.90 1.76
N ARG A 332 11.57 -3.70 0.47
CA ARG A 332 10.91 -4.45 -0.60
C ARG A 332 11.65 -5.76 -0.85
N ARG A 333 11.01 -6.85 -0.43
CA ARG A 333 11.54 -8.22 -0.42
C ARG A 333 10.59 -9.09 -1.24
N GLY A 334 10.24 -10.31 -0.80
CA GLY A 334 9.21 -11.13 -1.46
C GLY A 334 9.51 -11.36 -2.95
N ASP A 335 8.68 -10.80 -3.84
CA ASP A 335 8.87 -10.82 -5.29
C ASP A 335 10.20 -10.19 -5.76
N TYR A 336 10.81 -9.31 -4.94
CA TYR A 336 12.09 -8.67 -5.25
C TYR A 336 13.28 -9.62 -5.23
N LYS A 337 13.16 -10.79 -4.58
CA LYS A 337 14.15 -11.88 -4.69
C LYS A 337 14.39 -12.29 -6.15
N ARG A 338 13.36 -12.17 -7.00
CA ARG A 338 13.47 -12.37 -8.45
C ARG A 338 13.63 -11.05 -9.21
N HIS A 339 13.03 -9.96 -8.75
CA HIS A 339 13.03 -8.68 -9.46
C HIS A 339 14.41 -8.01 -9.51
N CYS A 340 15.13 -7.95 -8.39
CA CYS A 340 16.39 -7.20 -8.29
C CYS A 340 17.50 -7.69 -9.26
N PRO A 341 17.73 -9.01 -9.43
CA PRO A 341 18.64 -9.51 -10.47
C PRO A 341 18.26 -9.06 -11.89
N ASN A 342 16.97 -8.88 -12.18
CA ASN A 342 16.54 -8.41 -13.49
C ASN A 342 16.77 -6.90 -13.67
N LEU A 343 16.65 -6.11 -12.61
CA LEU A 343 16.98 -4.68 -12.66
C LEU A 343 18.45 -4.47 -13.08
N ALA A 344 19.38 -5.28 -12.53
CA ALA A 344 20.78 -5.28 -12.94
C ALA A 344 20.96 -5.64 -14.44
N LYS A 345 20.20 -6.62 -14.94
CA LYS A 345 20.23 -7.02 -16.36
C LYS A 345 19.70 -5.93 -17.27
N TRP A 346 18.65 -5.23 -16.84
CA TRP A 346 18.04 -4.16 -17.62
C TRP A 346 18.83 -2.85 -17.55
N GLY A 347 19.74 -2.71 -16.59
CA GLY A 347 20.40 -1.42 -16.33
C GLY A 347 19.42 -0.38 -15.80
N ALA A 348 18.44 -0.81 -15.01
CA ALA A 348 17.40 0.07 -14.50
C ALA A 348 17.94 1.02 -13.44
N GLU A 349 17.52 2.27 -13.48
CA GLU A 349 17.79 3.24 -12.42
C GLU A 349 16.69 3.19 -11.34
N PHE A 350 16.78 4.09 -10.35
CA PHE A 350 15.69 4.32 -9.41
C PHE A 350 14.41 4.78 -10.11
N MET A 351 13.26 4.60 -9.45
CA MET A 351 11.98 5.12 -9.92
C MET A 351 12.04 6.64 -10.13
N GLY A 352 11.28 7.18 -11.08
CA GLY A 352 11.43 8.55 -11.56
C GLY A 352 11.50 9.62 -10.48
N PHE A 353 10.53 9.69 -9.56
CA PHE A 353 10.57 10.67 -8.46
C PHE A 353 11.71 10.45 -7.46
N ASN A 354 12.21 9.22 -7.30
CA ASN A 354 13.39 8.92 -6.48
C ASN A 354 14.70 9.42 -7.11
N GLN A 355 14.66 9.83 -8.39
CA GLN A 355 15.81 10.44 -9.07
C GLN A 355 15.85 11.97 -8.91
N HIS A 356 14.91 12.60 -8.20
CA HIS A 356 14.83 14.06 -8.11
C HIS A 356 16.16 14.70 -7.65
N PRO A 357 16.69 15.73 -8.36
CA PRO A 357 18.05 16.25 -8.18
C PRO A 357 18.34 16.92 -6.83
N SER A 358 17.32 17.15 -5.99
CA SER A 358 17.51 17.61 -4.60
C SER A 358 17.68 16.49 -3.56
N LEU A 359 17.38 15.23 -3.91
CA LEU A 359 17.50 14.11 -2.97
C LEU A 359 18.98 13.80 -2.67
N PRO A 360 19.34 13.45 -1.43
CA PRO A 360 20.75 13.29 -1.05
C PRO A 360 21.40 12.03 -1.63
N ASP A 361 20.65 10.94 -1.75
CA ASP A 361 21.19 9.66 -2.19
C ASP A 361 20.94 9.45 -3.70
N ARG A 362 21.97 8.98 -4.39
CA ARG A 362 21.98 8.74 -5.84
C ARG A 362 22.33 7.29 -6.12
N PHE A 363 21.86 6.80 -7.26
CA PHE A 363 22.22 5.49 -7.77
C PHE A 363 22.89 5.66 -9.13
N ASP A 364 24.14 5.21 -9.24
CA ASP A 364 24.93 5.29 -10.47
C ASP A 364 25.59 3.94 -10.73
N PRO A 365 25.04 3.12 -11.64
CA PRO A 365 25.61 1.83 -12.00
C PRO A 365 26.72 1.92 -13.05
N SER A 366 27.00 3.12 -13.60
CA SER A 366 27.96 3.29 -14.70
C SER A 366 29.38 2.79 -14.41
N PRO A 367 29.93 2.91 -13.18
CA PRO A 367 31.28 2.39 -12.88
C PRO A 367 31.38 0.86 -12.94
N TYR A 368 30.25 0.16 -12.95
CA TYR A 368 30.17 -1.30 -12.93
C TYR A 368 29.65 -1.88 -14.25
N ALA A 369 29.48 -1.06 -15.29
CA ALA A 369 28.84 -1.47 -16.53
C ALA A 369 29.54 -2.65 -17.23
N ASP A 370 30.87 -2.73 -17.12
CA ASP A 370 31.71 -3.71 -17.81
C ASP A 370 31.77 -5.09 -17.13
N ASP A 371 31.43 -5.19 -15.85
CA ASP A 371 31.40 -6.44 -15.09
C ASP A 371 30.00 -6.71 -14.53
N PHE A 372 29.31 -7.68 -15.14
CA PHE A 372 27.94 -8.02 -14.73
C PHE A 372 27.85 -8.51 -13.29
N ALA A 373 28.84 -9.26 -12.78
CA ALA A 373 28.79 -9.81 -11.43
C ALA A 373 28.91 -8.68 -10.39
N ILE A 374 29.84 -7.75 -10.60
CA ILE A 374 30.00 -6.58 -9.73
C ILE A 374 28.77 -5.67 -9.82
N LYS A 375 28.24 -5.47 -11.03
CA LYS A 375 26.99 -4.71 -11.23
C LYS A 375 25.83 -5.36 -10.48
N GLU A 376 25.65 -6.67 -10.61
CA GLU A 376 24.57 -7.38 -9.93
C GLU A 376 24.68 -7.23 -8.40
N GLU A 377 25.89 -7.35 -7.84
CA GLU A 377 26.14 -7.12 -6.42
C GLU A 377 25.79 -5.68 -5.99
N TYR A 378 26.20 -4.68 -6.76
CA TYR A 378 25.85 -3.27 -6.53
C TYR A 378 24.34 -3.04 -6.51
N TYR A 379 23.61 -3.63 -7.47
CA TYR A 379 22.15 -3.56 -7.49
C TYR A 379 21.51 -4.26 -6.29
N LEU A 380 22.00 -5.44 -5.92
CA LEU A 380 21.45 -6.19 -4.77
C LEU A 380 21.67 -5.44 -3.46
N ALA A 381 22.79 -4.73 -3.30
CA ALA A 381 23.03 -3.90 -2.11
C ALA A 381 22.00 -2.76 -1.94
N HIS A 382 21.44 -2.22 -3.03
CA HIS A 382 20.44 -1.14 -2.98
C HIS A 382 18.99 -1.65 -3.08
N CYS A 383 18.78 -2.77 -3.77
CA CYS A 383 17.46 -3.32 -4.07
C CYS A 383 17.03 -4.43 -3.10
N LEU A 384 17.96 -5.24 -2.61
CA LEU A 384 17.68 -6.37 -1.72
C LEU A 384 18.80 -6.53 -0.66
N PRO A 385 19.12 -5.49 0.12
CA PRO A 385 20.27 -5.47 1.04
C PRO A 385 20.23 -6.59 2.08
N THR A 386 21.36 -7.08 2.60
CA THR A 386 21.35 -7.99 3.75
C THR A 386 20.94 -7.26 5.05
N THR A 387 20.71 -8.01 6.14
CA THR A 387 20.46 -7.45 7.47
C THR A 387 21.58 -6.48 7.87
N GLU A 388 22.83 -6.87 7.67
CA GLU A 388 24.02 -6.08 8.02
C GLU A 388 24.09 -4.79 7.21
N GLN A 389 23.77 -4.85 5.91
CA GLN A 389 23.73 -3.68 5.04
C GLN A 389 22.63 -2.70 5.48
N VAL A 390 21.44 -3.19 5.85
CA VAL A 390 20.37 -2.34 6.39
C VAL A 390 20.80 -1.68 7.69
N VAL A 391 21.35 -2.42 8.65
CA VAL A 391 21.84 -1.88 9.94
C VAL A 391 22.91 -0.81 9.71
N ALA A 392 23.92 -1.10 8.86
CA ALA A 392 24.99 -0.16 8.54
C ALA A 392 24.46 1.12 7.89
N ARG A 393 23.46 0.98 7.00
CA ARG A 393 22.83 2.11 6.33
C ARG A 393 22.05 2.98 7.31
N LEU A 394 21.22 2.37 8.16
CA LEU A 394 20.44 3.10 9.16
C LEU A 394 21.31 3.78 10.22
N ARG A 395 22.44 3.16 10.60
CA ARG A 395 23.44 3.80 11.47
C ARG A 395 24.00 5.08 10.84
N THR A 396 24.28 5.05 9.53
CA THR A 396 24.76 6.22 8.79
C THR A 396 23.69 7.31 8.72
N VAL A 397 22.44 6.95 8.37
CA VAL A 397 21.31 7.87 8.34
C VAL A 397 21.07 8.52 9.71
N ARG A 398 21.07 7.73 10.79
CA ARG A 398 20.90 8.20 12.17
C ARG A 398 21.98 9.21 12.57
N ARG A 399 23.26 8.95 12.23
CA ARG A 399 24.38 9.85 12.51
C ARG A 399 24.28 11.16 11.70
N GLU A 400 23.99 11.07 10.40
CA GLU A 400 23.89 12.22 9.52
C GLU A 400 22.72 13.13 9.94
N HIS A 401 21.57 12.54 10.26
CA HIS A 401 20.40 13.27 10.76
C HIS A 401 20.73 14.01 12.06
N HIS A 402 21.37 13.34 13.02
CA HIS A 402 21.80 13.97 14.27
C HIS A 402 22.78 15.13 14.04
N THR A 403 23.70 14.97 13.09
CA THR A 403 24.65 16.04 12.73
C THR A 403 23.94 17.23 12.08
N GLN A 404 22.89 16.99 11.31
CA GLN A 404 22.14 18.03 10.59
C GLN A 404 21.17 18.80 11.47
N CYS A 405 20.45 18.11 12.37
CA CYS A 405 19.29 18.65 13.07
C CYS A 405 19.44 18.64 14.61
N GLY A 406 20.48 18.01 15.16
CA GLY A 406 20.69 17.89 16.61
C GLY A 406 19.80 16.84 17.30
N GLU A 407 18.77 16.34 16.61
CA GLU A 407 17.84 15.33 17.11
C GLU A 407 18.32 13.91 16.78
N MET A 408 18.08 12.96 17.69
CA MET A 408 18.47 11.57 17.51
C MET A 408 17.28 10.73 17.06
N LEU A 409 17.44 9.96 15.98
CA LEU A 409 16.49 8.91 15.62
C LEU A 409 16.64 7.76 16.62
N ARG A 410 15.53 7.39 17.25
CA ARG A 410 15.48 6.41 18.35
C ARG A 410 14.74 5.14 17.98
N ARG A 411 13.78 5.24 17.05
CA ARG A 411 12.83 4.17 16.75
C ARG A 411 12.80 3.86 15.27
N VAL A 412 12.54 2.61 14.93
CA VAL A 412 12.40 2.15 13.54
C VAL A 412 11.01 1.59 13.30
N TYR A 413 10.38 2.02 12.20
CA TYR A 413 9.22 1.37 11.63
C TYR A 413 9.60 0.68 10.32
N VAL A 414 9.60 -0.65 10.28
CA VAL A 414 9.92 -1.44 9.10
C VAL A 414 8.64 -1.78 8.35
N LEU A 415 8.46 -1.15 7.17
CA LEU A 415 7.40 -1.51 6.24
C LEU A 415 7.91 -2.51 5.21
N SER A 416 7.27 -3.68 5.13
CA SER A 416 7.77 -4.81 4.33
C SER A 416 6.65 -5.73 3.85
N ASN A 417 6.88 -6.37 2.70
CA ASN A 417 6.01 -7.41 2.15
C ASN A 417 6.44 -8.85 2.53
N GLU A 418 7.33 -9.01 3.51
CA GLU A 418 7.77 -10.33 4.03
C GLU A 418 6.93 -10.81 5.20
N TRP A 419 7.15 -12.09 5.54
CA TRP A 419 6.58 -12.71 6.72
C TRP A 419 7.25 -12.19 8.00
N ALA A 420 6.47 -12.12 9.09
CA ALA A 420 6.94 -11.66 10.40
C ALA A 420 8.24 -12.36 10.85
N TRP A 421 8.31 -13.69 10.73
CA TRP A 421 9.49 -14.46 11.13
C TRP A 421 10.75 -14.13 10.32
N SER A 422 10.60 -13.64 9.09
CA SER A 422 11.74 -13.21 8.26
C SER A 422 12.24 -11.82 8.62
N LEU A 423 11.53 -11.07 9.47
CA LEU A 423 11.93 -9.75 9.95
C LEU A 423 12.53 -9.79 11.36
N GLU A 424 12.40 -10.91 12.07
CA GLU A 424 12.86 -11.04 13.45
C GLU A 424 14.39 -10.84 13.57
N GLU A 425 15.15 -11.44 12.65
CA GLU A 425 16.61 -11.28 12.61
C GLU A 425 17.02 -9.80 12.46
N LEU A 426 16.34 -9.07 11.56
CA LEU A 426 16.59 -7.65 11.38
C LEU A 426 16.18 -6.85 12.62
N LYS A 427 15.06 -7.19 13.23
CA LYS A 427 14.58 -6.54 14.45
C LYS A 427 15.62 -6.64 15.56
N SER A 428 16.09 -7.85 15.84
CA SER A 428 17.14 -8.08 16.85
C SER A 428 18.42 -7.34 16.50
N ALA A 429 18.86 -7.37 15.23
CA ALA A 429 20.08 -6.68 14.82
C ALA A 429 20.00 -5.15 14.96
N LEU A 430 18.83 -4.55 14.79
CA LEU A 430 18.61 -3.13 15.02
C LEU A 430 18.54 -2.79 16.52
N GLU A 431 17.88 -3.61 17.33
CA GLU A 431 17.88 -3.43 18.79
C GLU A 431 19.31 -3.53 19.35
N GLU A 432 20.12 -4.49 18.87
CA GLU A 432 21.54 -4.64 19.20
C GLU A 432 22.40 -3.45 18.73
N ASP A 433 22.05 -2.81 17.60
CA ASP A 433 22.67 -1.55 17.14
C ASP A 433 22.30 -0.34 18.02
N GLY A 434 21.41 -0.52 19.00
CA GLY A 434 21.01 0.51 19.95
C GLY A 434 19.84 1.37 19.48
N TRP A 435 18.92 0.81 18.69
CA TRP A 435 17.59 1.40 18.48
C TRP A 435 16.70 1.06 19.69
N GLU A 436 15.95 2.05 20.21
CA GLU A 436 15.14 1.90 21.43
C GLU A 436 13.89 1.05 21.20
N ASP A 437 13.33 1.10 20.00
CA ASP A 437 12.13 0.37 19.61
C ASP A 437 12.14 0.07 18.10
N VAL A 438 11.70 -1.12 17.73
CA VAL A 438 11.62 -1.58 16.34
C VAL A 438 10.28 -2.27 16.11
N VAL A 439 9.44 -1.60 15.33
CA VAL A 439 8.08 -2.03 14.98
C VAL A 439 8.02 -2.35 13.49
N THR A 440 7.22 -3.32 13.09
CA THR A 440 7.05 -3.74 11.69
C THR A 440 5.59 -3.62 11.24
N SER A 441 5.35 -3.68 9.92
CA SER A 441 3.99 -3.81 9.37
C SER A 441 3.19 -4.97 9.97
N THR A 442 3.87 -6.02 10.44
CA THR A 442 3.22 -7.20 11.02
C THR A 442 2.78 -7.02 12.48
N ASP A 443 3.28 -5.99 13.15
CA ASP A 443 2.90 -5.63 14.52
C ASP A 443 1.64 -4.75 14.57
N LEU A 444 1.31 -4.11 13.44
CA LEU A 444 0.13 -3.25 13.32
C LEU A 444 -1.15 -3.99 13.67
N GLN A 445 -1.91 -3.42 14.59
CA GLN A 445 -3.28 -3.82 14.87
C GLN A 445 -4.18 -3.24 13.79
N MET A 446 -4.88 -4.10 13.05
CA MET A 446 -5.81 -3.71 12.00
C MET A 446 -7.07 -4.58 12.10
N ASP A 447 -8.23 -3.99 11.83
CA ASP A 447 -9.44 -4.76 11.59
C ASP A 447 -9.47 -5.35 10.18
N ALA A 448 -10.51 -6.13 9.87
CA ALA A 448 -10.64 -6.83 8.60
C ALA A 448 -10.67 -5.90 7.38
N ALA A 449 -11.19 -4.66 7.51
CA ALA A 449 -11.19 -3.68 6.42
C ALA A 449 -9.84 -3.01 6.28
N GLN A 450 -9.24 -2.60 7.39
CA GLN A 450 -7.92 -1.98 7.41
C GLN A 450 -6.83 -2.91 6.84
N TYR A 451 -6.93 -4.22 7.06
CA TYR A 451 -5.96 -5.21 6.59
C TYR A 451 -5.73 -5.15 5.07
N TYR A 452 -6.78 -5.05 4.26
CA TYR A 452 -6.64 -5.05 2.79
C TYR A 452 -6.18 -3.70 2.22
N VAL A 453 -6.16 -2.64 3.04
CA VAL A 453 -5.56 -1.34 2.71
C VAL A 453 -4.26 -1.10 3.48
N GLY A 454 -3.69 -2.13 4.13
CA GLY A 454 -2.50 -2.03 4.99
C GLY A 454 -1.29 -1.40 4.32
N MET A 455 -1.12 -1.60 3.00
CA MET A 455 -0.06 -0.94 2.23
C MET A 455 -0.19 0.59 2.23
N ALA A 456 -1.42 1.12 2.20
CA ALA A 456 -1.66 2.56 2.33
C ALA A 456 -1.43 3.05 3.77
N VAL A 457 -1.67 2.20 4.77
CA VAL A 457 -1.34 2.47 6.18
C VAL A 457 0.17 2.60 6.38
N ASP A 458 0.94 1.67 5.82
CA ASP A 458 2.41 1.73 5.80
C ASP A 458 2.92 3.03 5.18
N MET A 459 2.38 3.41 4.02
CA MET A 459 2.74 4.65 3.35
C MET A 459 2.36 5.89 4.17
N ALA A 460 1.19 5.89 4.81
CA ALA A 460 0.75 7.01 5.67
C ALA A 460 1.67 7.18 6.90
N ILE A 461 2.16 6.09 7.49
CA ILE A 461 3.15 6.13 8.56
C ILE A 461 4.50 6.64 8.02
N ALA A 462 4.96 6.10 6.89
CA ALA A 462 6.23 6.48 6.27
C ALA A 462 6.25 7.96 5.82
N GLU A 463 5.13 8.45 5.32
CA GLU A 463 4.93 9.86 4.98
C GLU A 463 5.09 10.76 6.22
N LYS A 464 4.62 10.30 7.40
CA LYS A 464 4.71 11.05 8.67
C LYS A 464 6.03 10.88 9.42
N ALA A 465 6.85 9.90 9.07
CA ALA A 465 8.10 9.64 9.78
C ALA A 465 9.04 10.85 9.74
N GLU A 466 9.88 11.02 10.77
CA GLU A 466 10.88 12.08 10.75
C GLU A 466 11.88 11.86 9.62
N VAL A 467 12.33 10.61 9.44
CA VAL A 467 13.15 10.21 8.29
C VAL A 467 12.52 8.99 7.61
N PHE A 468 12.48 9.01 6.28
CA PHE A 468 12.09 7.88 5.46
C PHE A 468 13.31 7.31 4.73
N VAL A 469 13.52 6.00 4.81
CA VAL A 469 14.57 5.26 4.09
C VAL A 469 13.90 4.25 3.16
N GLY A 470 13.86 4.57 1.87
CA GLY A 470 13.15 3.79 0.87
C GLY A 470 14.03 2.81 0.09
N ASN A 471 13.39 1.83 -0.56
CA ASN A 471 13.98 1.12 -1.68
C ASN A 471 13.81 1.96 -2.96
N GLY A 472 14.91 2.44 -3.56
CA GLY A 472 14.87 3.36 -4.70
C GLY A 472 14.20 2.82 -5.97
N PHE A 473 14.12 1.49 -6.12
CA PHE A 473 13.48 0.82 -7.26
C PHE A 473 11.98 0.58 -7.07
N SER A 474 11.44 0.90 -5.90
CA SER A 474 10.03 0.64 -5.61
C SER A 474 9.13 1.84 -5.88
N SER A 475 8.02 1.60 -6.59
CA SER A 475 6.94 2.59 -6.74
C SER A 475 6.33 3.00 -5.41
N LEU A 476 6.35 2.14 -4.37
CA LEU A 476 5.91 2.52 -3.02
C LEU A 476 6.78 3.65 -2.47
N SER A 477 8.10 3.46 -2.49
CA SER A 477 9.04 4.48 -2.01
C SER A 477 8.92 5.75 -2.83
N SER A 478 8.77 5.62 -4.15
CA SER A 478 8.58 6.75 -5.07
C SER A 478 7.35 7.59 -4.70
N ASN A 479 6.24 6.93 -4.36
CA ASN A 479 5.03 7.62 -3.90
C ASN A 479 5.22 8.29 -2.54
N VAL A 480 5.87 7.64 -1.58
CA VAL A 480 6.15 8.24 -0.27
C VAL A 480 7.04 9.48 -0.43
N VAL A 481 8.11 9.40 -1.23
CA VAL A 481 9.02 10.53 -1.49
C VAL A 481 8.28 11.67 -2.17
N MET A 482 7.51 11.39 -3.23
CA MET A 482 6.68 12.37 -3.93
C MET A 482 5.74 13.10 -2.95
N LEU A 483 5.01 12.36 -2.12
CA LEU A 483 4.06 12.93 -1.16
C LEU A 483 4.74 13.76 -0.06
N ARG A 484 5.84 13.26 0.50
CA ARG A 484 6.64 13.98 1.51
C ARG A 484 7.16 15.30 0.96
N MET A 485 7.74 15.27 -0.23
CA MET A 485 8.28 16.47 -0.86
C MET A 485 7.19 17.46 -1.30
N ALA A 486 6.05 16.97 -1.82
CA ALA A 486 4.90 17.83 -2.14
C ALA A 486 4.34 18.55 -0.90
N LYS A 487 4.47 17.93 0.29
CA LYS A 487 4.12 18.54 1.59
C LYS A 487 5.24 19.40 2.19
N GLY A 488 6.30 19.65 1.44
CA GLY A 488 7.41 20.51 1.82
C GLY A 488 8.35 19.93 2.88
N MET A 489 8.29 18.61 3.14
CA MET A 489 9.24 17.98 4.05
C MET A 489 10.67 18.15 3.55
N ASP A 490 11.62 18.27 4.49
CA ASP A 490 13.03 18.44 4.15
C ASP A 490 13.50 17.31 3.24
N VAL A 491 14.03 17.64 2.08
CA VAL A 491 14.51 16.68 1.08
C VAL A 491 15.58 15.74 1.66
N ARG A 492 16.36 16.20 2.65
CA ARG A 492 17.39 15.40 3.34
C ARG A 492 16.78 14.30 4.23
N SER A 493 15.52 14.42 4.59
CA SER A 493 14.78 13.40 5.35
C SER A 493 14.30 12.24 4.48
N ASN A 494 14.51 12.30 3.16
CA ASN A 494 14.21 11.21 2.22
C ASN A 494 15.52 10.55 1.81
N ARG A 495 15.72 9.31 2.26
CA ARG A 495 16.93 8.52 2.04
C ARG A 495 16.62 7.24 1.28
N PHE A 496 17.63 6.61 0.70
CA PHE A 496 17.52 5.29 0.08
C PHE A 496 18.48 4.27 0.70
N LEU A 497 18.10 2.99 0.60
CA LEU A 497 18.92 1.85 1.00
C LEU A 497 20.23 1.76 0.22
#